data_AF-A0A1J5WGP6-F1
#
_entry.id   AF-A0A1J5WGP6-F1
#
_cell.length_a   1.000
_cell.length_b   1.000
_cell.length_c   1.000
_cell.angle_alpha   90.00
_cell.angle_beta   90.00
_cell.angle_gamma   90.00
#
_symmetry.space_group_name_H-M   'P 1'
#
loop_
_entity.id
_entity.type
_entity.pdbx_description
1 polymer ?
#
loop_
_entity_poly.entity_id
_entity_poly.type
_entity_poly.pdbx_seq_one_letter_code
_entity_poly.pdbx_strand_id
1 'polypeptide(L)'
;MKNCVVVRKLDENCGTRPIKTYKQIYNLLDLRGSLVVPSDSARAVTLERRTAVKLNNVALSVNLFFELLDKTSVFVFENVSVFGSFTRENCVIDGISGSELCQRRLFSFERAQKDKDDHFTSTIERMTKTGGRIKLGSMTELCLEGYYVQLLPKLHLQEEAEIGLLSLKAEERECLPETGPGTNTIWLGKVKKIMLCDYAVLFLPRLRLYDENHSAEISLSAPEKEHVSELLSMQDSSIKLGKTNEVMLDGYAVDIFHKLVLEKEMRKVYLNMNLEGGLVDEMLQAKNNSVWLGNMEKLILSGYCVNALPRLRLEDVMEEIELSATEVSNVYEIIKTKDNSIKLWRVKKLVLQGFAINALPKLVLHEEDGIEELVISKVDMVCCFDGVFSPDIDFCFWKIKRLKIENSAIDVLKIRNGKSCVLDRFEFVPRKEESLFFLKARHMLSPINIGKVKQGGFFVSNEIKSALKYIPVDEE
;
A
#
# COMPACT_ATOMS: atom_id res chain seq x y z
N MET A 1 40.66 5.91 -29.87
CA MET A 1 40.90 5.31 -28.53
C MET A 1 39.62 5.41 -27.72
N LYS A 2 39.09 4.31 -27.19
CA LYS A 2 37.93 4.35 -26.28
C LYS A 2 38.43 4.80 -24.91
N ASN A 3 37.89 5.89 -24.37
CA ASN A 3 38.24 6.36 -23.03
C ASN A 3 37.68 5.36 -22.00
N CYS A 4 38.54 4.50 -21.47
CA CYS A 4 38.19 3.55 -20.42
C CYS A 4 38.75 4.07 -19.09
N VAL A 5 37.86 4.28 -18.11
CA VAL A 5 38.22 4.66 -16.75
C VAL A 5 38.05 3.43 -15.87
N VAL A 6 39.09 3.07 -15.14
CA VAL A 6 39.06 1.96 -14.18
C VAL A 6 39.20 2.54 -12.80
N VAL A 7 38.20 2.33 -11.95
CA VAL A 7 38.24 2.71 -10.53
C VAL A 7 38.58 1.43 -9.76
N ARG A 8 39.78 1.35 -9.18
CA ARG A 8 40.28 0.17 -8.45
C ARG A 8 40.77 0.54 -7.05
N LYS A 9 40.78 -0.47 -6.18
CA LYS A 9 41.60 -0.53 -4.96
C LYS A 9 43.08 -0.29 -5.30
N LEU A 10 43.77 0.59 -4.57
CA LEU A 10 45.23 0.70 -4.62
C LEU A 10 45.85 -0.49 -3.88
N ASP A 11 46.81 -1.18 -4.50
CA ASP A 11 47.50 -2.33 -3.89
C ASP A 11 48.23 -1.92 -2.61
N GLU A 12 48.04 -2.73 -1.58
CA GLU A 12 48.60 -2.56 -0.24
C GLU A 12 50.13 -2.71 -0.27
N ASN A 13 50.82 -1.57 -0.27
CA ASN A 13 52.21 -1.45 0.16
C ASN A 13 52.50 -0.10 0.85
N CYS A 14 51.50 0.48 1.52
CA CYS A 14 51.72 1.57 2.47
C CYS A 14 51.21 1.16 3.84
N GLY A 15 52.16 0.96 4.76
CA GLY A 15 51.93 0.45 6.09
C GLY A 15 50.90 1.23 6.91
N THR A 16 50.08 0.47 7.64
CA THR A 16 49.61 0.77 9.00
C THR A 16 49.59 2.26 9.41
N ARG A 17 48.59 3.01 8.93
CA ARG A 17 48.00 4.15 9.64
C ARG A 17 46.63 4.48 9.05
N PRO A 18 45.60 4.70 9.89
CA PRO A 18 44.28 5.12 9.41
C PRO A 18 44.43 6.49 8.76
N ILE A 19 43.93 6.65 7.53
CA ILE A 19 43.92 7.94 6.83
C ILE A 19 42.93 8.87 7.56
N LYS A 20 43.43 9.54 8.60
CA LYS A 20 42.82 10.72 9.19
C LYS A 20 43.27 11.92 8.37
N THR A 21 42.44 12.45 7.46
CA THR A 21 42.08 13.88 7.43
C THR A 21 41.08 14.24 6.31
N TYR A 22 40.03 14.92 6.75
CA TYR A 22 38.82 15.38 6.06
C TYR A 22 39.03 16.50 5.01
N LYS A 23 40.09 16.47 4.18
CA LYS A 23 40.40 17.63 3.30
C LYS A 23 40.98 17.36 1.91
N GLN A 24 41.06 16.10 1.45
CA GLN A 24 41.61 15.77 0.12
C GLN A 24 40.57 15.26 -0.91
N ILE A 25 39.28 15.24 -0.57
CA ILE A 25 38.18 14.83 -1.47
C ILE A 25 37.37 16.05 -1.93
N TYR A 26 38.03 17.19 -2.16
CA TYR A 26 37.44 18.26 -2.96
C TYR A 26 37.88 18.04 -4.41
N ASN A 27 36.89 17.93 -5.30
CA ASN A 27 37.01 17.97 -6.77
C ASN A 27 37.25 16.64 -7.51
N LEU A 28 36.35 15.65 -7.32
CA LEU A 28 36.21 14.55 -8.27
C LEU A 28 35.23 14.84 -9.40
N LEU A 29 34.41 15.91 -9.33
CA LEU A 29 33.55 16.37 -10.42
C LEU A 29 33.51 17.91 -10.39
N ASP A 30 34.24 18.56 -11.31
CA ASP A 30 34.02 19.98 -11.63
C ASP A 30 32.65 20.13 -12.33
N LEU A 31 32.09 21.33 -12.36
CA LEU A 31 30.78 21.76 -12.92
C LEU A 31 30.51 21.32 -14.38
N ARG A 32 31.42 20.56 -15.00
CA ARG A 32 31.36 19.97 -16.34
C ARG A 32 31.44 18.43 -16.38
N GLY A 33 31.37 17.73 -15.23
CA GLY A 33 31.22 16.27 -15.19
C GLY A 33 32.46 15.44 -15.53
N SER A 34 33.64 15.78 -14.98
CA SER A 34 34.88 15.01 -15.20
C SER A 34 35.37 14.30 -13.93
N LEU A 35 35.64 12.98 -13.98
CA LEU A 35 36.19 12.19 -12.87
C LEU A 35 37.73 12.29 -12.85
N VAL A 36 38.33 12.65 -11.71
CA VAL A 36 39.80 12.68 -11.54
C VAL A 36 40.28 11.38 -10.90
N VAL A 37 40.94 10.51 -11.65
CA VAL A 37 41.50 9.28 -11.05
C VAL A 37 42.77 9.63 -10.26
N PRO A 38 42.92 9.26 -8.98
CA PRO A 38 44.16 9.47 -8.24
C PRO A 38 45.22 8.50 -8.76
N SER A 39 46.07 9.00 -9.66
CA SER A 39 47.40 8.46 -9.96
C SER A 39 48.28 9.67 -10.32
N ASP A 40 49.60 9.56 -10.16
CA ASP A 40 50.61 10.64 -10.16
C ASP A 40 50.67 11.55 -11.41
N SER A 41 49.71 11.44 -12.33
CA SER A 41 49.37 12.47 -13.31
C SER A 41 47.85 12.70 -13.31
N ALA A 42 47.38 13.72 -12.60
CA ALA A 42 45.97 14.12 -12.55
C ALA A 42 45.49 14.60 -13.92
N ARG A 43 45.05 13.68 -14.78
CA ARG A 43 44.32 13.99 -16.01
C ARG A 43 42.83 13.95 -15.70
N ALA A 44 42.17 15.10 -15.81
CA ALA A 44 40.71 15.16 -15.77
C ALA A 44 40.14 14.36 -16.95
N VAL A 45 39.21 13.43 -16.67
CA VAL A 45 38.54 12.64 -17.71
C VAL A 45 37.10 13.09 -17.82
N THR A 46 36.72 13.63 -18.97
CA THR A 46 35.33 13.96 -19.29
C THR A 46 34.48 12.70 -19.36
N LEU A 47 33.39 12.66 -18.59
CA LEU A 47 32.42 11.56 -18.60
C LEU A 47 31.41 11.80 -19.72
N GLU A 48 31.51 11.01 -20.78
CA GLU A 48 30.61 11.05 -21.93
C GLU A 48 30.00 9.67 -22.14
N ARG A 49 28.93 9.58 -22.95
CA ARG A 49 28.24 8.30 -23.24
C ARG A 49 29.18 7.19 -23.73
N ARG A 50 30.25 7.55 -24.46
CA ARG A 50 31.28 6.62 -24.95
C ARG A 50 32.31 6.18 -23.90
N THR A 51 32.33 6.84 -22.74
CA THR A 51 33.25 6.52 -21.64
C THR A 51 32.80 5.23 -20.97
N ALA A 52 33.71 4.26 -20.90
CA ALA A 52 33.47 3.00 -20.20
C ALA A 52 34.07 3.08 -18.79
N VAL A 53 33.22 2.97 -17.77
CA VAL A 53 33.62 3.04 -16.35
C VAL A 53 33.57 1.65 -15.75
N LYS A 54 34.71 1.14 -15.29
CA LYS A 54 34.80 -0.16 -14.61
C LYS A 54 34.90 0.05 -13.11
N LEU A 55 33.93 -0.45 -12.37
CA LEU A 55 33.88 -0.39 -10.91
C LEU A 55 34.35 -1.74 -10.35
N ASN A 56 35.40 -1.70 -9.53
CA ASN A 56 35.98 -2.90 -8.92
C ASN A 56 36.52 -2.62 -7.51
N ASN A 57 35.94 -3.26 -6.49
CA ASN A 57 36.31 -3.17 -5.07
C ASN A 57 36.28 -1.72 -4.54
N VAL A 58 35.19 -1.00 -4.81
CA VAL A 58 35.02 0.43 -4.51
C VAL A 58 33.68 0.69 -3.83
N ALA A 59 33.62 1.72 -2.98
CA ALA A 59 32.36 2.28 -2.50
C ALA A 59 32.15 3.68 -3.07
N LEU A 60 30.97 3.92 -3.62
CA LEU A 60 30.59 5.19 -4.24
C LEU A 60 29.51 5.88 -3.42
N SER A 61 29.54 7.21 -3.36
CA SER A 61 28.36 7.94 -2.93
C SER A 61 27.22 7.71 -3.91
N VAL A 62 25.98 7.67 -3.40
CA VAL A 62 24.78 7.44 -4.20
C VAL A 62 24.68 8.40 -5.40
N ASN A 63 24.95 9.69 -5.18
CA ASN A 63 24.93 10.71 -6.24
C ASN A 63 25.92 10.40 -7.36
N LEU A 64 27.14 10.02 -7.01
CA LEU A 64 28.17 9.69 -7.99
C LEU A 64 27.79 8.43 -8.78
N PHE A 65 27.27 7.41 -8.10
CA PHE A 65 26.86 6.17 -8.75
C PHE A 65 25.80 6.43 -9.84
N PHE A 66 24.76 7.20 -9.52
CA PHE A 66 23.71 7.54 -10.49
C PHE A 66 24.19 8.49 -11.60
N GLU A 67 25.05 9.46 -11.26
CA GLU A 67 25.66 10.33 -12.27
C GLU A 67 26.52 9.54 -13.27
N LEU A 68 27.23 8.51 -12.81
CA LEU A 68 27.97 7.59 -13.68
C LEU A 68 27.03 6.77 -14.56
N LEU A 69 25.92 6.26 -14.04
CA LEU A 69 24.91 5.53 -14.82
C LEU A 69 24.29 6.41 -15.91
N ASP A 70 24.00 7.66 -15.61
CA ASP A 70 23.38 8.59 -16.57
C ASP A 70 24.33 9.03 -17.69
N LYS A 71 25.62 9.19 -17.37
CA LYS A 71 26.58 9.79 -18.29
C LYS A 71 27.47 8.78 -19.01
N THR A 72 27.62 7.56 -18.50
CA THR A 72 28.67 6.64 -18.94
C THR A 72 28.19 5.20 -19.07
N SER A 73 28.98 4.37 -19.76
CA SER A 73 28.77 2.92 -19.75
C SER A 73 29.47 2.29 -18.54
N VAL A 74 28.71 2.03 -17.48
CA VAL A 74 29.19 1.43 -16.23
C VAL A 74 29.27 -0.11 -16.34
N PHE A 75 30.35 -0.68 -15.81
CA PHE A 75 30.57 -2.11 -15.68
C PHE A 75 30.89 -2.43 -14.21
N VAL A 76 30.10 -3.32 -13.61
CA VAL A 76 30.25 -3.73 -12.20
C VAL A 76 30.88 -5.11 -12.15
N PHE A 77 32.08 -5.21 -11.55
CA PHE A 77 32.82 -6.46 -11.43
C PHE A 77 32.74 -7.04 -10.02
N GLU A 78 33.65 -6.69 -9.12
CA GLU A 78 33.71 -7.25 -7.77
C GLU A 78 33.47 -6.17 -6.71
N ASN A 79 32.81 -6.56 -5.61
CA ASN A 79 32.51 -5.77 -4.40
C ASN A 79 32.34 -4.26 -4.62
N VAL A 80 31.26 -3.88 -5.32
CA VAL A 80 30.86 -2.48 -5.42
C VAL A 80 29.82 -2.19 -4.35
N SER A 81 29.98 -1.10 -3.62
CA SER A 81 29.01 -0.65 -2.61
C SER A 81 28.56 0.78 -2.86
N VAL A 82 27.33 1.11 -2.47
CA VAL A 82 26.79 2.47 -2.56
C VAL A 82 26.36 2.94 -1.18
N PHE A 83 26.77 4.16 -0.81
CA PHE A 83 26.51 4.75 0.51
C PHE A 83 26.01 6.19 0.43
N GLY A 84 25.38 6.66 1.51
CA GLY A 84 24.90 8.03 1.65
C GLY A 84 26.01 9.05 1.87
N SER A 85 25.95 10.21 1.19
CA SER A 85 26.93 11.29 1.37
C SER A 85 26.55 12.26 2.51
N PHE A 86 27.54 12.79 3.23
CA PHE A 86 27.35 13.73 4.36
C PHE A 86 27.09 15.19 3.91
N THR A 87 27.43 15.47 2.66
CA THR A 87 27.34 16.75 1.94
C THR A 87 26.95 16.38 0.51
N ARG A 88 26.50 17.30 -0.36
CA ARG A 88 26.18 16.99 -1.77
C ARG A 88 27.40 16.56 -2.63
N GLU A 89 28.45 16.06 -2.00
CA GLU A 89 29.74 15.71 -2.59
C GLU A 89 29.70 14.29 -3.18
N ASN A 90 30.33 14.17 -4.34
CA ASN A 90 30.54 12.93 -5.07
C ASN A 90 31.82 12.26 -4.57
N CYS A 91 31.67 11.19 -3.79
CA CYS A 91 32.78 10.56 -3.06
C CYS A 91 33.03 9.15 -3.58
N VAL A 92 34.31 8.78 -3.67
CA VAL A 92 34.78 7.40 -3.84
C VAL A 92 35.63 7.08 -2.62
N ILE A 93 35.40 5.92 -2.02
CA ILE A 93 36.27 5.37 -0.98
C ILE A 93 36.68 3.96 -1.36
N ASP A 94 37.79 3.52 -0.79
CA ASP A 94 38.22 2.13 -0.88
C ASP A 94 37.14 1.21 -0.33
N GLY A 95 37.03 0.01 -0.91
CA GLY A 95 35.98 -0.96 -0.61
C GLY A 95 35.67 -1.05 0.88
N ILE A 96 34.38 -0.90 1.20
CA ILE A 96 33.86 -0.90 2.56
C ILE A 96 33.27 -2.27 2.90
N SER A 97 33.44 -2.73 4.14
CA SER A 97 32.79 -3.95 4.60
C SER A 97 31.28 -3.75 4.74
N GLY A 98 30.50 -4.84 4.71
CA GLY A 98 29.04 -4.78 4.83
C GLY A 98 28.59 -4.14 6.14
N SER A 99 29.24 -4.48 7.26
CA SER A 99 28.95 -3.93 8.58
C SER A 99 29.25 -2.43 8.66
N GLU A 100 30.38 -1.98 8.10
CA GLU A 100 30.72 -0.55 8.04
C GLU A 100 29.75 0.23 7.14
N LEU A 101 29.24 -0.40 6.07
CA LEU A 101 28.24 0.20 5.18
C LEU A 101 26.91 0.42 5.91
N CYS A 102 26.48 -0.53 6.75
CA CYS A 102 25.25 -0.42 7.54
C CYS A 102 25.35 0.56 8.71
N GLN A 103 26.56 0.79 9.26
CA GLN A 103 26.81 1.75 10.34
C GLN A 103 26.90 3.21 9.86
N ARG A 104 26.93 3.44 8.54
CA ARG A 104 26.92 4.79 7.98
C ARG A 104 25.55 5.45 8.12
N ARG A 105 25.55 6.78 8.02
CA ARG A 105 24.35 7.59 8.14
C ARG A 105 23.32 7.15 7.09
N LEU A 106 22.08 6.97 7.53
CA LEU A 106 20.94 6.73 6.66
C LEU A 106 20.86 7.85 5.60
N PHE A 107 20.46 7.50 4.40
CA PHE A 107 20.24 8.43 3.30
C PHE A 107 18.92 8.11 2.60
N SER A 108 18.28 9.13 2.04
CA SER A 108 17.16 8.96 1.12
C SER A 108 17.66 9.06 -0.30
N PHE A 109 17.15 8.19 -1.16
CA PHE A 109 17.22 8.36 -2.59
C PHE A 109 15.83 8.76 -3.10
N GLU A 110 15.57 10.06 -3.06
CA GLU A 110 14.20 10.61 -3.14
C GLU A 110 13.51 10.29 -4.48
N ARG A 111 14.23 10.26 -5.61
CA ARG A 111 13.72 9.81 -6.92
C ARG A 111 14.83 9.68 -7.96
N ALA A 112 15.04 8.49 -8.53
CA ALA A 112 15.60 8.38 -9.88
C ALA A 112 14.49 8.11 -10.87
N GLN A 113 14.36 8.97 -11.88
CA GLN A 113 13.46 8.76 -13.01
C GLN A 113 14.28 8.79 -14.29
N LYS A 114 14.04 7.83 -15.19
CA LYS A 114 14.64 7.81 -16.52
C LYS A 114 13.62 7.29 -17.52
N ASP A 115 13.34 8.12 -18.51
CA ASP A 115 12.60 7.71 -19.71
C ASP A 115 13.50 6.85 -20.60
N LYS A 116 12.93 6.29 -21.66
CA LYS A 116 13.69 5.43 -22.59
C LYS A 116 14.90 6.16 -23.18
N ASP A 117 16.09 5.67 -22.84
CA ASP A 117 17.36 6.09 -23.42
C ASP A 117 18.18 4.84 -23.72
N ASP A 118 18.42 4.58 -25.01
CA ASP A 118 19.09 3.35 -25.47
C ASP A 118 20.47 3.15 -24.83
N HIS A 119 21.17 4.24 -24.53
CA HIS A 119 22.49 4.17 -23.89
C HIS A 119 22.37 3.73 -22.43
N PHE A 120 21.44 4.33 -21.68
CA PHE A 120 21.14 3.92 -20.31
C PHE A 120 20.66 2.48 -20.26
N THR A 121 19.63 2.12 -21.04
CA THR A 121 19.09 0.75 -21.09
C THR A 121 20.17 -0.27 -21.42
N SER A 122 21.00 -0.01 -22.43
CA SER A 122 22.13 -0.89 -22.76
C SER A 122 23.18 -0.96 -21.65
N THR A 123 23.38 0.10 -20.88
CA THR A 123 24.28 0.11 -19.72
C THR A 123 23.73 -0.76 -18.60
N ILE A 124 22.45 -0.61 -18.27
CA ILE A 124 21.78 -1.44 -17.26
C ILE A 124 21.75 -2.91 -17.69
N GLU A 125 21.42 -3.20 -18.94
CA GLU A 125 21.38 -4.56 -19.48
C GLU A 125 22.77 -5.23 -19.46
N ARG A 126 23.83 -4.48 -19.73
CA ARG A 126 25.21 -4.96 -19.55
C ARG A 126 25.52 -5.21 -18.09
N MET A 127 25.11 -4.31 -17.19
CA MET A 127 25.29 -4.50 -15.75
C MET A 127 24.54 -5.74 -15.26
N THR A 128 23.29 -5.96 -15.69
CA THR A 128 22.46 -7.13 -15.36
C THR A 128 23.15 -8.44 -15.77
N LYS A 129 23.81 -8.46 -16.93
CA LYS A 129 24.60 -9.60 -17.45
C LYS A 129 25.95 -9.81 -16.77
N THR A 130 26.58 -8.79 -16.18
CA THR A 130 27.88 -8.91 -15.49
C THR A 130 27.76 -9.48 -14.06
N GLY A 131 28.75 -10.25 -13.59
CA GLY A 131 28.67 -11.04 -12.34
C GLY A 131 28.67 -10.26 -11.01
N GLY A 132 28.81 -8.94 -11.02
CA GLY A 132 28.88 -8.13 -9.80
C GLY A 132 27.51 -7.75 -9.22
N ARG A 133 27.38 -7.80 -7.88
CA ARG A 133 26.27 -7.23 -7.12
C ARG A 133 26.66 -5.88 -6.53
N ILE A 134 25.69 -4.99 -6.37
CA ILE A 134 25.88 -3.67 -5.78
C ILE A 134 25.36 -3.71 -4.35
N LYS A 135 26.27 -3.65 -3.38
CA LYS A 135 25.90 -3.67 -1.96
C LYS A 135 25.33 -2.33 -1.55
N LEU A 136 24.18 -2.37 -0.87
CA LEU A 136 23.52 -1.21 -0.32
C LEU A 136 23.55 -1.26 1.21
N GLY A 137 23.85 -0.12 1.83
CA GLY A 137 23.74 0.07 3.28
C GLY A 137 22.32 0.41 3.72
N SER A 138 22.14 0.67 5.00
CA SER A 138 20.88 1.14 5.55
C SER A 138 20.47 2.50 4.95
N MET A 139 19.19 2.67 4.67
CA MET A 139 18.65 3.88 4.04
C MET A 139 17.23 4.20 4.53
N THR A 140 16.87 5.47 4.52
CA THR A 140 15.49 5.88 4.82
C THR A 140 14.57 5.51 3.67
N GLU A 141 14.98 5.77 2.42
CA GLU A 141 14.11 5.62 1.25
C GLU A 141 14.92 5.23 0.01
N LEU A 142 14.36 4.33 -0.81
CA LEU A 142 14.86 3.94 -2.13
C LEU A 142 13.73 4.07 -3.15
N CYS A 143 13.75 5.15 -3.95
CA CYS A 143 12.76 5.40 -4.99
C CYS A 143 13.36 5.19 -6.39
N LEU A 144 12.91 4.16 -7.11
CA LEU A 144 13.30 3.88 -8.50
C LEU A 144 12.08 4.02 -9.42
N GLU A 145 12.21 4.85 -10.46
CA GLU A 145 11.15 5.13 -11.42
C GLU A 145 11.63 4.94 -12.86
N GLY A 146 10.74 4.49 -13.75
CA GLY A 146 11.05 4.23 -15.15
C GLY A 146 12.12 3.14 -15.31
N TYR A 147 13.09 3.33 -16.19
CA TYR A 147 14.11 2.30 -16.48
C TYR A 147 15.05 2.00 -15.29
N TYR A 148 15.06 2.83 -14.24
CA TYR A 148 15.84 2.58 -13.04
C TYR A 148 15.36 1.35 -12.25
N VAL A 149 14.10 0.94 -12.39
CA VAL A 149 13.58 -0.27 -11.72
C VAL A 149 14.33 -1.54 -12.14
N GLN A 150 14.94 -1.54 -13.33
CA GLN A 150 15.76 -2.66 -13.82
C GLN A 150 17.06 -2.87 -13.03
N LEU A 151 17.48 -1.88 -12.23
CA LEU A 151 18.60 -2.04 -11.32
C LEU A 151 18.27 -2.96 -10.15
N LEU A 152 17.00 -3.10 -9.78
CA LEU A 152 16.59 -3.79 -8.55
C LEU A 152 17.22 -5.18 -8.39
N PRO A 153 17.27 -6.07 -9.42
CA PRO A 153 17.92 -7.37 -9.30
C PRO A 153 19.44 -7.33 -9.07
N LYS A 154 20.09 -6.18 -9.29
CA LYS A 154 21.52 -5.94 -9.03
C LYS A 154 21.80 -5.30 -7.69
N LEU A 155 20.80 -4.68 -7.10
CA LEU A 155 20.90 -4.14 -5.76
C LEU A 155 20.85 -5.28 -4.76
N HIS A 156 21.81 -5.31 -3.85
CA HIS A 156 21.93 -6.31 -2.82
C HIS A 156 22.02 -5.62 -1.46
N LEU A 157 20.91 -5.66 -0.73
CA LEU A 157 20.85 -5.15 0.62
C LEU A 157 21.56 -6.12 1.55
N GLN A 158 22.44 -5.57 2.39
CA GLN A 158 23.10 -6.37 3.43
C GLN A 158 22.06 -6.87 4.43
N GLU A 159 22.31 -8.01 5.06
CA GLU A 159 21.35 -8.65 5.99
C GLU A 159 20.95 -7.74 7.16
N GLU A 160 21.90 -6.94 7.64
CA GLU A 160 21.67 -5.95 8.71
C GLU A 160 21.12 -4.62 8.20
N ALA A 161 21.05 -4.41 6.89
CA ALA A 161 20.58 -3.15 6.31
C ALA A 161 19.06 -3.02 6.47
N GLU A 162 18.64 -1.83 6.88
CA GLU A 162 17.24 -1.46 7.00
C GLU A 162 16.87 -0.41 5.95
N ILE A 163 15.73 -0.63 5.28
CA ILE A 163 15.07 0.34 4.42
C ILE A 163 13.78 0.81 5.09
N GLY A 164 13.60 2.12 5.22
CA GLY A 164 12.31 2.70 5.60
C GLY A 164 11.25 2.46 4.50
N LEU A 165 11.47 3.02 3.31
CA LEU A 165 10.57 2.89 2.15
C LEU A 165 11.30 2.39 0.91
N LEU A 166 10.80 1.32 0.30
CA LEU A 166 11.14 0.93 -1.07
C LEU A 166 9.98 1.33 -1.99
N SER A 167 10.20 2.25 -2.92
CA SER A 167 9.21 2.70 -3.89
C SER A 167 9.67 2.41 -5.32
N LEU A 168 8.89 1.63 -6.05
CA LEU A 168 9.16 1.27 -7.44
C LEU A 168 7.98 1.69 -8.32
N LYS A 169 8.26 2.43 -9.39
CA LYS A 169 7.24 2.86 -10.37
C LYS A 169 7.71 2.58 -11.79
N ALA A 170 6.89 1.89 -12.58
CA ALA A 170 7.22 1.57 -13.96
C ALA A 170 5.99 1.76 -14.86
N GLU A 171 5.86 2.95 -15.46
CA GLU A 171 4.71 3.32 -16.29
C GLU A 171 4.65 2.50 -17.59
N GLU A 172 5.80 2.08 -18.12
CA GLU A 172 5.87 1.31 -19.36
C GLU A 172 6.37 -0.12 -19.11
N ARG A 173 5.78 -1.11 -19.79
CA ARG A 173 6.18 -2.52 -19.68
C ARG A 173 7.66 -2.76 -20.04
N GLU A 174 8.21 -1.94 -20.93
CA GLU A 174 9.60 -1.97 -21.36
C GLU A 174 10.59 -1.59 -20.26
N CYS A 175 10.11 -0.93 -19.18
CA CYS A 175 10.91 -0.65 -17.99
C CYS A 175 11.26 -1.93 -17.21
N LEU A 176 10.68 -3.08 -17.53
CA LEU A 176 10.97 -4.34 -16.87
C LEU A 176 11.82 -5.26 -17.75
N PRO A 177 12.66 -6.13 -17.16
CA PRO A 177 13.40 -7.13 -17.92
C PRO A 177 12.45 -8.08 -18.67
N GLU A 178 12.86 -8.56 -19.84
CA GLU A 178 12.09 -9.50 -20.67
C GLU A 178 11.79 -10.84 -19.98
N THR A 179 12.55 -11.19 -18.95
CA THR A 179 12.29 -12.40 -18.17
C THR A 179 10.97 -12.26 -17.40
N GLY A 180 10.01 -13.13 -17.70
CA GLY A 180 8.75 -13.24 -16.97
C GLY A 180 8.93 -13.51 -15.45
N PRO A 181 7.83 -13.59 -14.68
CA PRO A 181 7.82 -13.47 -13.21
C PRO A 181 8.60 -14.52 -12.38
N GLY A 182 9.44 -15.38 -12.97
CA GLY A 182 9.80 -16.67 -12.38
C GLY A 182 11.26 -17.08 -12.17
N THR A 183 12.30 -16.27 -12.42
CA THR A 183 13.68 -16.84 -12.44
C THR A 183 14.68 -16.32 -11.42
N ASN A 184 14.55 -15.09 -10.91
CA ASN A 184 15.53 -14.52 -9.99
C ASN A 184 14.85 -13.82 -8.81
N THR A 185 14.98 -14.42 -7.62
CA THR A 185 14.57 -13.84 -6.33
C THR A 185 15.43 -12.65 -5.96
N ILE A 186 14.79 -11.55 -5.56
CA ILE A 186 15.39 -10.30 -5.12
C ILE A 186 15.29 -10.26 -3.59
N TRP A 187 16.43 -10.26 -2.93
CA TRP A 187 16.52 -10.21 -1.47
C TRP A 187 16.63 -8.77 -1.01
N LEU A 188 15.62 -8.29 -0.27
CA LEU A 188 15.51 -6.89 0.12
C LEU A 188 15.97 -6.59 1.56
N GLY A 189 16.46 -7.59 2.31
CA GLY A 189 16.81 -7.40 3.72
C GLY A 189 15.58 -7.02 4.55
N LYS A 190 15.74 -6.07 5.49
CA LYS A 190 14.65 -5.55 6.33
C LYS A 190 14.05 -4.29 5.70
N VAL A 191 12.78 -4.35 5.30
CA VAL A 191 12.05 -3.22 4.71
C VAL A 191 10.81 -2.93 5.53
N LYS A 192 10.61 -1.67 5.95
CA LYS A 192 9.41 -1.27 6.70
C LYS A 192 8.20 -1.11 5.78
N LYS A 193 8.38 -0.47 4.62
CA LYS A 193 7.30 -0.21 3.65
C LYS A 193 7.73 -0.46 2.20
N ILE A 194 6.86 -1.08 1.42
CA ILE A 194 7.04 -1.36 -0.01
C ILE A 194 5.88 -0.74 -0.78
N MET A 195 6.19 0.06 -1.79
CA MET A 195 5.25 0.64 -2.73
C MET A 195 5.60 0.21 -4.15
N LEU A 196 4.72 -0.53 -4.81
CA LEU A 196 4.85 -0.90 -6.22
C LEU A 196 3.72 -0.26 -7.03
N CYS A 197 4.08 0.54 -8.02
CA CYS A 197 3.13 1.24 -8.88
C CYS A 197 3.29 0.83 -10.35
N ASP A 198 2.16 0.79 -11.06
CA ASP A 198 2.09 0.46 -12.49
C ASP A 198 2.67 -0.95 -12.78
N TYR A 199 3.47 -1.14 -13.83
CA TYR A 199 4.10 -2.43 -14.12
C TYR A 199 5.07 -2.89 -13.02
N ALA A 200 5.50 -2.02 -12.09
CA ALA A 200 6.41 -2.45 -11.01
C ALA A 200 5.77 -3.49 -10.08
N VAL A 201 4.44 -3.61 -10.07
CA VAL A 201 3.70 -4.67 -9.37
C VAL A 201 4.17 -6.06 -9.82
N LEU A 202 4.65 -6.23 -11.06
CA LEU A 202 5.19 -7.48 -11.57
C LEU A 202 6.48 -7.95 -10.87
N PHE A 203 7.14 -7.10 -10.07
CA PHE A 203 8.24 -7.54 -9.21
C PHE A 203 7.78 -8.34 -8.00
N LEU A 204 6.51 -8.24 -7.59
CA LEU A 204 6.00 -8.79 -6.34
C LEU A 204 6.38 -10.27 -6.11
N PRO A 205 6.20 -11.20 -7.08
CA PRO A 205 6.57 -12.61 -6.88
C PRO A 205 8.06 -12.86 -6.68
N ARG A 206 8.89 -11.87 -7.05
CA ARG A 206 10.35 -11.94 -6.99
C ARG A 206 10.89 -11.38 -5.70
N LEU A 207 10.12 -10.57 -4.97
CA LEU A 207 10.59 -9.96 -3.73
C LEU A 207 10.59 -10.99 -2.60
N ARG A 208 11.73 -11.10 -1.91
CA ARG A 208 11.84 -11.85 -0.66
C ARG A 208 12.28 -10.92 0.45
N LEU A 209 11.43 -10.81 1.46
CA LEU A 209 11.69 -10.07 2.69
C LEU A 209 12.42 -10.99 3.66
N TYR A 210 13.41 -10.45 4.38
CA TYR A 210 14.16 -11.22 5.38
C TYR A 210 13.33 -11.33 6.66
N ASP A 211 13.24 -12.55 7.18
CA ASP A 211 12.27 -12.93 8.22
C ASP A 211 12.89 -13.04 9.61
N GLU A 212 12.14 -12.52 10.59
CA GLU A 212 11.77 -13.17 11.87
C GLU A 212 11.07 -12.12 12.76
N ASN A 213 11.52 -10.85 12.72
CA ASN A 213 11.09 -9.82 13.68
C ASN A 213 10.47 -8.54 13.10
N HIS A 214 10.44 -8.36 11.77
CA HIS A 214 9.93 -7.13 11.15
C HIS A 214 8.77 -7.43 10.21
N SER A 215 7.66 -6.73 10.41
CA SER A 215 6.47 -6.79 9.56
C SER A 215 6.47 -5.62 8.58
N ALA A 216 6.39 -5.91 7.28
CA ALA A 216 6.31 -4.87 6.26
C ALA A 216 4.87 -4.37 6.04
N GLU A 217 4.76 -3.11 5.59
CA GLU A 217 3.57 -2.56 4.95
C GLU A 217 3.74 -2.65 3.43
N ILE A 218 2.78 -3.25 2.72
CA ILE A 218 2.83 -3.44 1.26
C ILE A 218 1.70 -2.67 0.59
N SER A 219 2.04 -1.84 -0.38
CA SER A 219 1.10 -1.06 -1.18
C SER A 219 1.32 -1.33 -2.66
N LEU A 220 0.28 -1.79 -3.35
CA LEU A 220 0.28 -2.05 -4.78
C LEU A 220 -0.76 -1.16 -5.46
N SER A 221 -0.36 -0.39 -6.47
CA SER A 221 -1.27 0.43 -7.27
C SER A 221 -1.11 0.09 -8.75
N ALA A 222 -2.19 -0.34 -9.38
CA ALA A 222 -2.22 -0.66 -10.80
C ALA A 222 -3.43 0.04 -11.45
N PRO A 223 -3.26 1.23 -12.02
CA PRO A 223 -4.38 1.98 -12.61
C PRO A 223 -4.93 1.35 -13.89
N GLU A 224 -4.20 0.43 -14.53
CA GLU A 224 -4.60 -0.26 -15.76
C GLU A 224 -4.50 -1.79 -15.62
N LYS A 225 -5.40 -2.53 -16.29
CA LYS A 225 -5.44 -4.00 -16.25
C LYS A 225 -4.14 -4.63 -16.74
N GLU A 226 -3.49 -3.99 -17.70
CA GLU A 226 -2.25 -4.48 -18.31
C GLU A 226 -1.11 -4.61 -17.29
N HIS A 227 -1.09 -3.75 -16.27
CA HIS A 227 -0.08 -3.74 -15.20
C HIS A 227 -0.05 -5.02 -14.37
N VAL A 228 -1.17 -5.75 -14.30
CA VAL A 228 -1.30 -6.99 -13.52
C VAL A 228 -1.53 -8.23 -14.38
N SER A 229 -1.65 -8.07 -15.71
CA SER A 229 -2.02 -9.13 -16.65
C SER A 229 -1.18 -10.41 -16.50
N GLU A 230 0.14 -10.28 -16.26
CA GLU A 230 1.02 -11.43 -16.04
C GLU A 230 0.75 -12.15 -14.71
N LEU A 231 0.35 -11.42 -13.67
CA LEU A 231 0.05 -11.99 -12.34
C LEU A 231 -1.31 -12.67 -12.28
N LEU A 232 -2.28 -12.20 -13.07
CA LEU A 232 -3.60 -12.83 -13.18
C LEU A 232 -3.50 -14.29 -13.67
N SER A 233 -2.51 -14.57 -14.52
CA SER A 233 -2.24 -15.94 -15.01
C SER A 233 -1.65 -16.90 -13.96
N MET A 234 -1.23 -16.38 -12.79
CA MET A 234 -0.65 -17.20 -11.73
C MET A 234 -1.71 -18.03 -11.01
N GLN A 235 -1.27 -19.09 -10.33
CA GLN A 235 -2.17 -19.87 -9.47
C GLN A 235 -2.58 -19.08 -8.23
N ASP A 236 -3.76 -19.35 -7.71
CA ASP A 236 -4.24 -18.76 -6.46
C ASP A 236 -3.28 -19.10 -5.31
N SER A 237 -3.13 -18.17 -4.37
CA SER A 237 -2.24 -18.36 -3.22
C SER A 237 -0.79 -18.76 -3.59
N SER A 238 -0.27 -18.23 -4.71
CA SER A 238 1.09 -18.54 -5.19
C SER A 238 2.14 -17.47 -4.83
N ILE A 239 1.71 -16.25 -4.52
CA ILE A 239 2.59 -15.11 -4.22
C ILE A 239 2.73 -14.97 -2.71
N LYS A 240 3.90 -15.34 -2.17
CA LYS A 240 4.20 -15.21 -0.75
C LYS A 240 4.81 -13.85 -0.45
N LEU A 241 4.18 -13.07 0.42
CA LEU A 241 4.67 -11.75 0.83
C LEU A 241 5.69 -11.83 1.98
N GLY A 242 5.68 -12.94 2.73
CA GLY A 242 6.38 -13.05 4.01
C GLY A 242 5.64 -12.27 5.11
N LYS A 243 6.32 -12.02 6.23
CA LYS A 243 5.75 -11.33 7.40
C LYS A 243 5.29 -9.90 7.04
N THR A 244 3.98 -9.71 6.93
CA THR A 244 3.33 -8.47 6.50
C THR A 244 2.24 -8.11 7.50
N ASN A 245 2.14 -6.84 7.89
CA ASN A 245 1.06 -6.38 8.80
C ASN A 245 -0.07 -5.69 8.05
N GLU A 246 0.26 -4.94 7.00
CA GLU A 246 -0.72 -4.14 6.26
C GLU A 246 -0.56 -4.35 4.75
N VAL A 247 -1.67 -4.56 4.06
CA VAL A 247 -1.74 -4.66 2.59
C VAL A 247 -2.73 -3.64 2.06
N MET A 248 -2.27 -2.82 1.12
CA MET A 248 -3.08 -1.83 0.41
C MET A 248 -3.05 -2.14 -1.09
N LEU A 249 -4.21 -2.45 -1.67
CA LEU A 249 -4.35 -2.69 -3.11
C LEU A 249 -5.26 -1.64 -3.73
N ASP A 250 -4.78 -0.99 -4.79
CA ASP A 250 -5.46 0.09 -5.47
C ASP A 250 -5.55 -0.16 -6.98
N GLY A 251 -6.72 0.11 -7.55
CA GLY A 251 -7.01 -0.19 -8.95
C GLY A 251 -7.01 -1.70 -9.22
N TYR A 252 -6.57 -2.11 -10.41
CA TYR A 252 -6.50 -3.51 -10.85
C TYR A 252 -5.57 -4.39 -10.00
N ALA A 253 -4.78 -3.81 -9.08
CA ALA A 253 -4.02 -4.58 -8.10
C ALA A 253 -4.94 -5.38 -7.17
N VAL A 254 -6.20 -4.96 -7.01
CA VAL A 254 -7.22 -5.70 -6.27
C VAL A 254 -7.49 -7.07 -6.89
N ASP A 255 -7.42 -7.22 -8.22
CA ASP A 255 -7.77 -8.49 -8.87
C ASP A 255 -6.74 -9.59 -8.57
N ILE A 256 -5.49 -9.23 -8.29
CA ILE A 256 -4.46 -10.21 -7.88
C ILE A 256 -4.54 -10.58 -6.40
N PHE A 257 -5.49 -10.02 -5.63
CA PHE A 257 -5.59 -10.23 -4.19
C PHE A 257 -5.64 -11.72 -3.82
N HIS A 258 -6.44 -12.51 -4.54
CA HIS A 258 -6.58 -13.96 -4.35
C HIS A 258 -5.33 -14.78 -4.73
N LYS A 259 -4.35 -14.15 -5.40
CA LYS A 259 -3.03 -14.74 -5.69
C LYS A 259 -2.06 -14.60 -4.50
N LEU A 260 -2.34 -13.70 -3.57
CA LEU A 260 -1.49 -13.41 -2.42
C LEU A 260 -1.70 -14.44 -1.31
N VAL A 261 -0.60 -14.88 -0.68
CA VAL A 261 -0.62 -15.62 0.57
C VAL A 261 -0.40 -14.63 1.69
N LEU A 262 -1.47 -14.36 2.44
CA LEU A 262 -1.42 -13.54 3.65
C LEU A 262 -1.05 -14.41 4.86
N GLU A 263 -0.25 -13.85 5.76
CA GLU A 263 0.10 -14.48 7.02
C GLU A 263 -1.09 -14.50 7.98
N LYS A 264 -1.00 -15.33 9.02
CA LYS A 264 -2.12 -15.57 9.95
C LYS A 264 -2.56 -14.31 10.71
N GLU A 265 -1.66 -13.35 10.99
CA GLU A 265 -1.94 -12.21 11.86
C GLU A 265 -1.76 -10.87 11.12
N MET A 266 -2.73 -10.53 10.27
CA MET A 266 -2.73 -9.26 9.56
C MET A 266 -3.37 -8.16 10.43
N ARG A 267 -2.78 -6.96 10.44
CA ARG A 267 -3.43 -5.82 11.09
C ARG A 267 -4.51 -5.23 10.20
N LYS A 268 -4.20 -5.02 8.92
CA LYS A 268 -5.07 -4.25 8.03
C LYS A 268 -4.99 -4.70 6.57
N VAL A 269 -6.15 -4.84 5.95
CA VAL A 269 -6.28 -4.99 4.49
C VAL A 269 -7.16 -3.86 3.96
N TYR A 270 -6.66 -3.13 2.96
CA TYR A 270 -7.36 -2.06 2.28
C TYR A 270 -7.44 -2.36 0.78
N LEU A 271 -8.65 -2.48 0.24
CA LEU A 271 -8.92 -2.69 -1.17
C LEU A 271 -9.69 -1.49 -1.71
N ASN A 272 -9.17 -0.84 -2.75
CA ASN A 272 -9.80 0.31 -3.38
C ASN A 272 -9.86 0.19 -4.90
N MET A 273 -11.03 0.42 -5.45
CA MET A 273 -11.26 0.46 -6.89
C MET A 273 -12.25 1.58 -7.20
N ASN A 274 -11.75 2.69 -7.71
CA ASN A 274 -12.57 3.85 -8.08
C ASN A 274 -12.90 3.94 -9.57
N LEU A 275 -12.49 2.95 -10.38
CA LEU A 275 -12.71 2.93 -11.81
C LEU A 275 -14.01 2.20 -12.16
N GLU A 276 -14.87 2.83 -12.96
CA GLU A 276 -16.10 2.23 -13.46
C GLU A 276 -15.80 1.02 -14.36
N GLY A 277 -16.37 -0.14 -14.00
CA GLY A 277 -16.06 -1.42 -14.66
C GLY A 277 -14.68 -2.01 -14.32
N GLY A 278 -13.95 -1.42 -13.36
CA GLY A 278 -12.55 -1.75 -13.07
C GLY A 278 -12.32 -3.03 -12.28
N LEU A 279 -13.33 -3.61 -11.63
CA LEU A 279 -13.19 -4.94 -11.05
C LEU A 279 -13.30 -5.98 -12.17
N VAL A 280 -12.16 -6.46 -12.63
CA VAL A 280 -12.08 -7.40 -13.75
C VAL A 280 -12.40 -8.76 -13.20
N ASP A 281 -13.60 -9.24 -13.53
CA ASP A 281 -13.98 -10.64 -13.66
C ASP A 281 -13.53 -11.60 -12.55
N GLU A 282 -12.26 -11.88 -12.32
CA GLU A 282 -11.75 -12.92 -11.43
C GLU A 282 -12.27 -12.84 -10.00
N MET A 283 -12.14 -11.69 -9.31
CA MET A 283 -12.61 -11.60 -7.92
C MET A 283 -14.14 -11.62 -7.82
N LEU A 284 -14.87 -11.11 -8.82
CA LEU A 284 -16.34 -11.18 -8.86
C LEU A 284 -16.88 -12.56 -9.32
N GLN A 285 -16.10 -13.28 -10.14
CA GLN A 285 -16.41 -14.63 -10.62
C GLN A 285 -16.07 -15.69 -9.57
N ALA A 286 -15.27 -15.35 -8.56
CA ALA A 286 -15.05 -16.20 -7.41
C ALA A 286 -16.39 -16.66 -6.80
N LYS A 287 -16.43 -17.86 -6.25
CA LYS A 287 -17.65 -18.35 -5.58
C LYS A 287 -17.86 -17.56 -4.29
N ASN A 288 -19.11 -17.47 -3.82
CA ASN A 288 -19.38 -16.84 -2.54
C ASN A 288 -18.58 -17.53 -1.43
N ASN A 289 -17.96 -16.74 -0.55
CA ASN A 289 -17.09 -17.20 0.53
C ASN A 289 -15.92 -18.11 0.06
N SER A 290 -15.38 -17.92 -1.14
CA SER A 290 -14.23 -18.72 -1.61
C SER A 290 -12.89 -18.04 -1.45
N VAL A 291 -12.85 -16.70 -1.36
CA VAL A 291 -11.60 -15.95 -1.22
C VAL A 291 -11.25 -15.84 0.26
N TRP A 292 -10.32 -16.66 0.72
CA TRP A 292 -9.87 -16.66 2.11
C TRP A 292 -8.98 -15.47 2.42
N LEU A 293 -9.28 -14.79 3.52
CA LEU A 293 -8.62 -13.55 3.93
C LEU A 293 -7.58 -13.71 5.03
N GLY A 294 -7.49 -14.90 5.65
CA GLY A 294 -6.74 -15.06 6.89
C GLY A 294 -7.41 -14.34 8.07
N ASN A 295 -6.68 -14.21 9.19
CA ASN A 295 -7.16 -13.42 10.31
C ASN A 295 -6.65 -11.99 10.17
N MET A 296 -7.53 -11.01 10.36
CA MET A 296 -7.15 -9.61 10.35
C MET A 296 -7.93 -8.77 11.35
N GLU A 297 -7.30 -7.71 11.87
CA GLU A 297 -7.99 -6.76 12.76
C GLU A 297 -8.96 -5.87 11.98
N LYS A 298 -8.55 -5.32 10.84
CA LYS A 298 -9.33 -4.36 10.06
C LYS A 298 -9.38 -4.66 8.55
N LEU A 299 -10.60 -4.70 8.00
CA LEU A 299 -10.86 -4.77 6.55
C LEU A 299 -11.50 -3.48 6.07
N ILE A 300 -10.96 -2.88 5.01
CA ILE A 300 -11.51 -1.70 4.35
C ILE A 300 -11.75 -2.00 2.87
N LEU A 301 -13.01 -1.85 2.43
CA LEU A 301 -13.41 -1.96 1.03
C LEU A 301 -13.96 -0.61 0.56
N SER A 302 -13.35 -0.05 -0.50
CA SER A 302 -13.73 1.25 -1.05
C SER A 302 -14.04 1.17 -2.54
N GLY A 303 -15.04 1.94 -2.97
CA GLY A 303 -15.52 1.97 -4.36
C GLY A 303 -16.08 0.62 -4.78
N TYR A 304 -15.74 0.16 -5.97
CA TYR A 304 -16.20 -1.12 -6.51
C TYR A 304 -15.77 -2.33 -5.68
N CYS A 305 -14.73 -2.22 -4.85
CA CYS A 305 -14.30 -3.31 -3.97
C CYS A 305 -15.38 -3.73 -2.96
N VAL A 306 -16.36 -2.88 -2.68
CA VAL A 306 -17.50 -3.27 -1.84
C VAL A 306 -18.25 -4.46 -2.44
N ASN A 307 -18.39 -4.54 -3.77
CA ASN A 307 -19.00 -5.69 -4.46
C ASN A 307 -18.24 -7.03 -4.26
N ALA A 308 -17.01 -6.99 -3.78
CA ALA A 308 -16.24 -8.19 -3.46
C ALA A 308 -16.72 -8.87 -2.18
N LEU A 309 -17.40 -8.15 -1.28
CA LEU A 309 -17.76 -8.63 0.05
C LEU A 309 -18.43 -10.02 0.08
N PRO A 310 -19.39 -10.37 -0.79
CA PRO A 310 -20.01 -11.70 -0.80
C PRO A 310 -19.04 -12.85 -1.12
N ARG A 311 -17.88 -12.53 -1.71
CA ARG A 311 -16.85 -13.49 -2.18
C ARG A 311 -15.81 -13.77 -1.11
N LEU A 312 -15.68 -12.86 -0.15
CA LEU A 312 -14.69 -12.93 0.92
C LEU A 312 -15.13 -13.90 2.01
N ARG A 313 -14.21 -14.78 2.41
CA ARG A 313 -14.37 -15.67 3.57
C ARG A 313 -13.59 -15.08 4.74
N LEU A 314 -14.32 -14.39 5.59
CA LEU A 314 -13.90 -13.99 6.94
C LEU A 314 -14.05 -15.25 7.83
N GLU A 315 -13.23 -15.49 8.86
CA GLU A 315 -13.36 -16.69 9.72
C GLU A 315 -13.09 -16.44 11.22
N ASP A 316 -12.55 -15.28 11.57
CA ASP A 316 -12.13 -14.97 12.93
C ASP A 316 -12.77 -13.65 13.41
N VAL A 317 -12.48 -13.29 14.66
CA VAL A 317 -12.89 -12.04 15.28
C VAL A 317 -12.19 -10.87 14.60
N MET A 318 -12.97 -9.94 14.04
CA MET A 318 -12.48 -8.69 13.47
C MET A 318 -12.83 -7.51 14.36
N GLU A 319 -11.88 -6.59 14.51
CA GLU A 319 -12.11 -5.34 15.22
C GLU A 319 -12.98 -4.41 14.37
N GLU A 320 -12.72 -4.30 13.06
CA GLU A 320 -13.42 -3.33 12.22
C GLU A 320 -13.59 -3.78 10.75
N ILE A 321 -14.80 -3.63 10.22
CA ILE A 321 -15.07 -3.66 8.78
C ILE A 321 -15.57 -2.30 8.34
N GLU A 322 -14.95 -1.73 7.31
CA GLU A 322 -15.32 -0.44 6.73
C GLU A 322 -15.67 -0.62 5.25
N LEU A 323 -16.89 -0.25 4.88
CA LEU A 323 -17.40 -0.28 3.51
C LEU A 323 -17.71 1.14 3.08
N SER A 324 -17.09 1.60 1.99
CA SER A 324 -17.30 2.94 1.44
C SER A 324 -17.66 2.86 -0.03
N ALA A 325 -18.85 3.36 -0.39
CA ALA A 325 -19.31 3.41 -1.77
C ALA A 325 -19.90 4.79 -2.09
N THR A 326 -19.43 5.38 -3.17
CA THR A 326 -19.87 6.72 -3.63
C THR A 326 -20.96 6.65 -4.68
N GLU A 327 -21.17 5.48 -5.28
CA GLU A 327 -22.13 5.27 -6.37
C GLU A 327 -22.89 3.93 -6.22
N VAL A 328 -24.04 3.82 -6.90
CA VAL A 328 -24.84 2.58 -6.92
C VAL A 328 -24.07 1.40 -7.53
N SER A 329 -23.27 1.67 -8.55
CA SER A 329 -22.45 0.69 -9.26
C SER A 329 -21.47 -0.04 -8.32
N ASN A 330 -20.98 0.65 -7.28
CA ASN A 330 -20.08 0.11 -6.27
C ASN A 330 -20.71 -0.98 -5.38
N VAL A 331 -22.04 -1.04 -5.31
CA VAL A 331 -22.81 -1.97 -4.45
C VAL A 331 -23.78 -2.83 -5.23
N TYR A 332 -23.75 -2.77 -6.55
CA TYR A 332 -24.70 -3.44 -7.43
C TYR A 332 -24.78 -4.96 -7.21
N GLU A 333 -23.63 -5.62 -7.04
CA GLU A 333 -23.60 -7.06 -6.79
C GLU A 333 -24.11 -7.41 -5.39
N ILE A 334 -23.82 -6.57 -4.40
CA ILE A 334 -24.40 -6.71 -3.05
C ILE A 334 -25.93 -6.60 -3.11
N ILE A 335 -26.48 -5.59 -3.78
CA ILE A 335 -27.92 -5.36 -3.85
C ILE A 335 -28.66 -6.57 -4.43
N LYS A 336 -28.06 -7.23 -5.43
CA LYS A 336 -28.60 -8.44 -6.06
C LYS A 336 -28.58 -9.68 -5.16
N THR A 337 -27.74 -9.70 -4.13
CA THR A 337 -27.72 -10.83 -3.21
C THR A 337 -29.04 -10.93 -2.45
N LYS A 338 -29.37 -12.14 -1.99
CA LYS A 338 -30.55 -12.32 -1.13
C LYS A 338 -30.30 -11.61 0.21
N ASP A 339 -31.37 -11.13 0.82
CA ASP A 339 -31.27 -10.61 2.19
C ASP A 339 -30.73 -11.71 3.12
N ASN A 340 -29.96 -11.32 4.13
CA ASN A 340 -29.35 -12.24 5.07
C ASN A 340 -28.51 -13.36 4.40
N SER A 341 -27.72 -13.03 3.37
CA SER A 341 -26.92 -14.04 2.65
C SER A 341 -25.40 -13.85 2.76
N ILE A 342 -24.94 -12.67 3.16
CA ILE A 342 -23.54 -12.34 3.36
C ILE A 342 -23.21 -12.54 4.83
N LYS A 343 -22.45 -13.58 5.16
CA LYS A 343 -22.09 -13.88 6.55
C LYS A 343 -20.90 -13.02 6.95
N LEU A 344 -21.11 -12.15 7.91
CA LEU A 344 -20.04 -11.56 8.70
C LEU A 344 -19.86 -12.42 9.95
N TRP A 345 -18.61 -12.74 10.27
CA TRP A 345 -18.29 -13.39 11.54
C TRP A 345 -18.37 -12.37 12.67
N ARG A 346 -17.66 -12.61 13.78
CA ARG A 346 -17.66 -11.69 14.92
C ARG A 346 -16.96 -10.38 14.53
N VAL A 347 -17.74 -9.32 14.35
CA VAL A 347 -17.24 -7.97 14.03
C VAL A 347 -17.60 -7.02 15.16
N LYS A 348 -16.61 -6.36 15.77
CA LYS A 348 -16.90 -5.39 16.83
C LYS A 348 -17.44 -4.07 16.29
N LYS A 349 -16.85 -3.56 15.20
CA LYS A 349 -17.23 -2.29 14.59
C LYS A 349 -17.53 -2.44 13.10
N LEU A 350 -18.69 -1.96 12.67
CA LEU A 350 -19.07 -1.89 11.26
C LEU A 350 -19.25 -0.43 10.85
N VAL A 351 -18.55 0.00 9.80
CA VAL A 351 -18.65 1.35 9.23
C VAL A 351 -19.21 1.25 7.82
N LEU A 352 -20.33 1.94 7.57
CA LEU A 352 -20.98 2.02 6.26
C LEU A 352 -20.99 3.48 5.80
N GLN A 353 -20.36 3.78 4.67
CA GLN A 353 -20.34 5.12 4.08
C GLN A 353 -21.09 5.17 2.74
N GLY A 354 -21.96 6.16 2.57
CA GLY A 354 -22.68 6.42 1.31
C GLY A 354 -23.57 5.27 0.88
N PHE A 355 -23.41 4.80 -0.37
CA PHE A 355 -24.18 3.69 -0.93
C PHE A 355 -23.91 2.35 -0.25
N ALA A 356 -22.85 2.23 0.57
CA ALA A 356 -22.53 1.00 1.29
C ALA A 356 -23.59 0.62 2.33
N ILE A 357 -24.48 1.55 2.71
CA ILE A 357 -25.64 1.25 3.56
C ILE A 357 -26.51 0.13 2.98
N ASN A 358 -26.54 -0.03 1.65
CA ASN A 358 -27.31 -1.09 1.00
C ASN A 358 -26.76 -2.51 1.25
N ALA A 359 -25.57 -2.62 1.83
CA ALA A 359 -25.08 -3.90 2.33
C ALA A 359 -25.84 -4.34 3.58
N LEU A 360 -26.29 -3.41 4.44
CA LEU A 360 -26.93 -3.70 5.72
C LEU A 360 -27.99 -4.82 5.67
N PRO A 361 -29.00 -4.81 4.77
CA PRO A 361 -30.01 -5.89 4.68
C PRO A 361 -29.46 -7.25 4.24
N LYS A 362 -28.26 -7.27 3.66
CA LYS A 362 -27.64 -8.47 3.11
C LYS A 362 -26.75 -9.17 4.13
N LEU A 363 -26.34 -8.47 5.19
CA LEU A 363 -25.39 -8.96 6.18
C LEU A 363 -26.09 -9.81 7.25
N VAL A 364 -25.44 -10.92 7.63
CA VAL A 364 -25.80 -11.77 8.76
C VAL A 364 -24.64 -11.76 9.72
N LEU A 365 -24.91 -11.43 10.99
CA LEU A 365 -23.97 -11.63 12.08
C LEU A 365 -24.22 -13.00 12.73
N HIS A 366 -23.19 -13.55 13.33
CA HIS A 366 -23.32 -14.76 14.14
C HIS A 366 -24.26 -14.50 15.35
N GLU A 367 -25.20 -15.41 15.62
CA GLU A 367 -26.35 -15.20 16.52
C GLU A 367 -25.99 -14.80 17.96
N GLU A 368 -24.79 -15.19 18.42
CA GLU A 368 -24.30 -14.89 19.76
C GLU A 368 -23.53 -13.56 19.85
N ASP A 369 -23.15 -12.99 18.70
CA ASP A 369 -22.22 -11.88 18.59
C ASP A 369 -22.95 -10.56 18.28
N GLY A 370 -23.08 -9.71 19.29
CA GLY A 370 -23.50 -8.32 19.10
C GLY A 370 -22.38 -7.47 18.47
N ILE A 371 -22.78 -6.40 17.78
CA ILE A 371 -21.86 -5.33 17.33
C ILE A 371 -21.68 -4.33 18.46
N GLU A 372 -20.44 -3.98 18.78
CA GLU A 372 -20.15 -2.92 19.75
C GLU A 372 -20.48 -1.54 19.17
N GLU A 373 -20.16 -1.30 17.91
CA GLU A 373 -20.40 -0.01 17.26
C GLU A 373 -20.80 -0.15 15.78
N LEU A 374 -21.95 0.42 15.42
CA LEU A 374 -22.35 0.64 14.03
C LEU A 374 -22.22 2.14 13.70
N VAL A 375 -21.40 2.47 12.71
CA VAL A 375 -21.23 3.83 12.20
C VAL A 375 -21.81 3.92 10.80
N ILE A 376 -22.72 4.86 10.58
CA ILE A 376 -23.27 5.17 9.27
C ILE A 376 -22.94 6.61 8.95
N SER A 377 -22.32 6.86 7.80
CA SER A 377 -21.91 8.21 7.44
C SER A 377 -22.12 8.57 5.98
N LYS A 378 -22.32 9.87 5.70
CA LYS A 378 -22.43 10.40 4.34
C LYS A 378 -23.56 9.75 3.52
N VAL A 379 -24.62 9.28 4.16
CA VAL A 379 -25.72 8.58 3.48
C VAL A 379 -26.80 9.56 3.06
N ASP A 380 -27.15 9.51 1.77
CA ASP A 380 -28.27 10.26 1.21
C ASP A 380 -29.53 9.43 0.98
N MET A 381 -30.66 10.13 0.84
CA MET A 381 -31.91 9.56 0.33
C MET A 381 -31.65 8.83 -1.00
N VAL A 382 -30.82 9.40 -1.88
CA VAL A 382 -30.44 8.73 -3.14
C VAL A 382 -29.58 7.48 -2.92
N CYS A 383 -28.94 7.34 -1.76
CA CYS A 383 -28.14 6.17 -1.41
C CYS A 383 -28.99 5.00 -0.92
N CYS A 384 -30.27 5.19 -0.57
CA CYS A 384 -31.08 4.16 0.08
C CYS A 384 -32.07 3.56 -0.92
N PHE A 385 -31.90 2.28 -1.28
CA PHE A 385 -32.89 1.54 -2.08
C PHE A 385 -34.01 0.97 -1.20
N ASP A 386 -35.17 0.70 -1.81
CA ASP A 386 -36.42 0.30 -1.12
C ASP A 386 -36.24 -0.83 -0.09
N GLY A 387 -35.27 -1.74 -0.30
CA GLY A 387 -34.95 -2.80 0.64
C GLY A 387 -34.38 -2.31 1.98
N VAL A 388 -33.58 -1.24 2.02
CA VAL A 388 -32.88 -0.78 3.25
C VAL A 388 -33.84 -0.31 4.34
N PHE A 389 -35.05 0.12 3.97
CA PHE A 389 -36.07 0.57 4.92
C PHE A 389 -37.25 -0.39 5.04
N SER A 390 -37.13 -1.60 4.46
CA SER A 390 -38.22 -2.57 4.53
C SER A 390 -38.50 -2.93 5.99
N PRO A 391 -39.74 -2.78 6.48
CA PRO A 391 -40.09 -3.10 7.86
C PRO A 391 -39.96 -4.59 8.17
N ASP A 392 -39.88 -5.44 7.15
CA ASP A 392 -39.67 -6.89 7.25
C ASP A 392 -38.19 -7.27 7.41
N ILE A 393 -37.26 -6.33 7.13
CA ILE A 393 -35.84 -6.54 7.38
C ILE A 393 -35.53 -6.07 8.79
N ASP A 394 -35.63 -7.01 9.72
CA ASP A 394 -35.39 -6.73 11.12
C ASP A 394 -33.89 -6.80 11.43
N PHE A 395 -33.10 -5.80 11.02
CA PHE A 395 -31.71 -5.66 11.51
C PHE A 395 -31.67 -5.51 13.04
N CYS A 396 -32.81 -5.36 13.71
CA CYS A 396 -32.92 -5.29 15.16
C CYS A 396 -32.70 -6.64 15.86
N PHE A 397 -32.46 -7.73 15.10
CA PHE A 397 -31.83 -8.92 15.66
C PHE A 397 -30.39 -8.65 16.10
N TRP A 398 -29.73 -7.61 15.56
CA TRP A 398 -28.38 -7.27 15.99
C TRP A 398 -28.42 -6.61 17.37
N LYS A 399 -27.68 -7.19 18.32
CA LYS A 399 -27.40 -6.56 19.61
C LYS A 399 -26.34 -5.47 19.40
N ILE A 400 -26.78 -4.28 19.00
CA ILE A 400 -25.92 -3.11 18.82
C ILE A 400 -25.80 -2.37 20.15
N LYS A 401 -24.58 -2.07 20.62
CA LYS A 401 -24.38 -1.23 21.82
C LYS A 401 -24.35 0.26 21.47
N ARG A 402 -23.61 0.64 20.42
CA ARG A 402 -23.42 2.02 19.99
C ARG A 402 -23.84 2.21 18.54
N LEU A 403 -24.68 3.20 18.30
CA LEU A 403 -25.09 3.60 16.96
C LEU A 403 -24.71 5.06 16.76
N LYS A 404 -23.84 5.31 15.78
CA LYS A 404 -23.45 6.66 15.36
C LYS A 404 -23.87 6.87 13.92
N ILE A 405 -24.66 7.90 13.66
CA ILE A 405 -25.09 8.29 12.33
C ILE A 405 -24.67 9.73 12.10
N GLU A 406 -23.75 9.98 11.17
CA GLU A 406 -23.19 11.31 10.95
C GLU A 406 -23.24 11.75 9.50
N ASN A 407 -23.41 13.05 9.28
CA ASN A 407 -23.50 13.65 7.94
C ASN A 407 -24.43 12.82 7.02
N SER A 408 -25.58 12.38 7.53
CA SER A 408 -26.53 11.51 6.81
C SER A 408 -27.93 12.09 6.83
N ALA A 409 -28.78 11.67 5.88
CA ALA A 409 -30.19 12.08 5.85
C ALA A 409 -30.93 11.58 7.11
N ILE A 410 -31.88 12.36 7.63
CA ILE A 410 -32.70 11.94 8.78
C ILE A 410 -33.48 10.65 8.50
N ASP A 411 -33.84 10.40 7.24
CA ASP A 411 -34.58 9.22 6.83
C ASP A 411 -33.81 7.92 7.11
N VAL A 412 -32.47 8.00 7.19
CA VAL A 412 -31.61 6.88 7.59
C VAL A 412 -31.94 6.38 8.99
N LEU A 413 -32.51 7.20 9.86
CA LEU A 413 -32.94 6.78 11.20
C LEU A 413 -34.05 5.72 11.17
N LYS A 414 -34.77 5.58 10.05
CA LYS A 414 -35.82 4.57 9.87
C LYS A 414 -35.29 3.13 9.82
N ILE A 415 -33.97 2.93 9.66
CA ILE A 415 -33.36 1.58 9.71
C ILE A 415 -33.61 0.86 11.04
N ARG A 416 -33.96 1.58 12.12
CA ARG A 416 -34.23 0.98 13.43
C ARG A 416 -35.73 0.88 13.68
N ASN A 417 -36.33 -0.25 13.32
CA ASN A 417 -37.78 -0.48 13.51
C ASN A 417 -38.12 -1.26 14.81
N GLY A 418 -37.14 -1.90 15.44
CA GLY A 418 -37.30 -2.84 16.55
C GLY A 418 -37.12 -2.23 17.93
N LYS A 419 -37.96 -2.68 18.87
CA LYS A 419 -38.11 -2.11 20.23
C LYS A 419 -37.31 -2.83 21.32
N SER A 420 -36.58 -3.89 20.99
CA SER A 420 -36.00 -4.84 21.96
C SER A 420 -34.60 -4.45 22.44
N CYS A 421 -33.71 -3.95 21.57
CA CYS A 421 -32.35 -3.61 21.94
C CYS A 421 -32.27 -2.24 22.65
N VAL A 422 -31.51 -2.17 23.75
CA VAL A 422 -31.18 -0.91 24.44
C VAL A 422 -29.82 -0.45 23.94
N LEU A 423 -29.73 0.77 23.40
CA LEU A 423 -28.43 1.35 23.05
C LEU A 423 -27.77 1.95 24.29
N ASP A 424 -26.49 1.64 24.47
CA ASP A 424 -25.63 2.34 25.41
C ASP A 424 -25.34 3.77 24.92
N ARG A 425 -25.19 3.95 23.60
CA ARG A 425 -24.95 5.25 22.97
C ARG A 425 -25.66 5.36 21.64
N PHE A 426 -26.39 6.45 21.46
CA PHE A 426 -26.97 6.89 20.20
C PHE A 426 -26.49 8.30 19.89
N GLU A 427 -25.84 8.47 18.75
CA GLU A 427 -25.36 9.76 18.29
C GLU A 427 -25.86 10.03 16.87
N PHE A 428 -26.49 11.19 16.67
CA PHE A 428 -26.93 11.62 15.35
C PHE A 428 -26.46 13.04 15.05
N VAL A 429 -25.67 13.18 13.98
CA VAL A 429 -25.20 14.45 13.44
C VAL A 429 -25.76 14.60 12.02
N PRO A 430 -26.72 15.51 11.77
CA PRO A 430 -27.33 15.67 10.45
C PRO A 430 -26.33 16.24 9.44
N ARG A 431 -26.68 16.24 8.15
CA ARG A 431 -25.91 17.00 7.15
C ARG A 431 -26.08 18.50 7.33
N LYS A 432 -25.04 19.26 6.95
CA LYS A 432 -25.10 20.74 6.95
C LYS A 432 -26.24 21.29 6.07
N GLU A 433 -26.55 20.59 4.98
CA GLU A 433 -27.57 20.98 4.00
C GLU A 433 -28.98 20.55 4.38
N GLU A 434 -29.15 19.69 5.40
CA GLU A 434 -30.48 19.36 5.90
C GLU A 434 -31.08 20.56 6.62
N SER A 435 -31.88 21.32 5.88
CA SER A 435 -32.65 22.41 6.44
C SER A 435 -33.63 21.85 7.50
N LEU A 436 -33.52 22.38 8.71
CA LEU A 436 -34.40 22.08 9.85
C LEU A 436 -35.89 22.27 9.53
N PHE A 437 -36.19 23.12 8.55
CA PHE A 437 -37.55 23.37 8.08
C PHE A 437 -38.16 22.15 7.38
N PHE A 438 -37.39 21.47 6.52
CA PHE A 438 -37.85 20.27 5.83
C PHE A 438 -38.01 19.07 6.77
N LEU A 439 -37.14 18.95 7.79
CA LEU A 439 -37.23 17.90 8.82
C LEU A 439 -38.53 18.00 9.60
N LYS A 440 -38.88 19.20 10.06
CA LYS A 440 -40.16 19.46 10.73
C LYS A 440 -41.32 19.13 9.80
N ALA A 441 -41.37 19.71 8.60
CA ALA A 441 -42.48 19.49 7.67
C ALA A 441 -42.70 18.00 7.31
N ARG A 442 -41.63 17.22 7.12
CA ARG A 442 -41.72 15.79 6.74
C ARG A 442 -42.10 14.87 7.89
N HIS A 443 -41.64 15.15 9.11
CA HIS A 443 -41.81 14.22 10.25
C HIS A 443 -42.68 14.76 11.39
N MET A 444 -43.31 15.95 11.25
CA MET A 444 -44.27 16.50 12.23
C MET A 444 -45.40 15.51 12.57
N LEU A 445 -45.84 14.70 11.61
CA LEU A 445 -46.98 13.80 11.76
C LEU A 445 -46.59 12.35 12.08
N SER A 446 -45.32 11.98 11.91
CA SER A 446 -44.82 10.63 12.16
C SER A 446 -43.40 10.67 12.73
N PRO A 447 -43.26 10.80 14.06
CA PRO A 447 -41.96 10.78 14.72
C PRO A 447 -41.21 9.48 14.41
N ILE A 448 -39.91 9.58 14.15
CA ILE A 448 -39.07 8.41 13.87
C ILE A 448 -38.77 7.70 15.19
N ASN A 449 -39.16 6.43 15.29
CA ASN A 449 -38.93 5.65 16.49
C ASN A 449 -37.48 5.14 16.53
N ILE A 450 -36.72 5.58 17.52
CA ILE A 450 -35.35 5.12 17.77
C ILE A 450 -35.35 3.98 18.80
N GLY A 451 -36.45 3.66 19.47
CA GLY A 451 -36.47 2.58 20.46
C GLY A 451 -35.85 2.97 21.81
N LYS A 452 -35.16 2.03 22.47
CA LYS A 452 -34.61 2.22 23.84
C LYS A 452 -33.16 2.72 23.80
N VAL A 453 -32.83 3.70 24.66
CA VAL A 453 -31.48 4.28 24.80
C VAL A 453 -31.22 4.60 26.27
N LYS A 454 -30.00 4.37 26.78
CA LYS A 454 -29.62 4.77 28.15
C LYS A 454 -29.67 6.29 28.33
N GLN A 455 -30.06 6.76 29.52
CA GLN A 455 -30.20 8.21 29.79
C GLN A 455 -28.94 9.03 29.47
N GLY A 456 -27.74 8.52 29.80
CA GLY A 456 -26.46 9.18 29.50
C GLY A 456 -25.96 8.97 28.07
N GLY A 457 -26.67 8.17 27.27
CA GLY A 457 -26.25 7.72 25.94
C GLY A 457 -26.82 8.49 24.77
N PHE A 458 -27.68 9.48 24.98
CA PHE A 458 -28.46 10.10 23.91
C PHE A 458 -27.88 11.45 23.44
N PHE A 459 -27.10 11.44 22.37
CA PHE A 459 -26.38 12.58 21.81
C PHE A 459 -27.00 13.05 20.49
N VAL A 460 -28.04 13.86 20.60
CA VAL A 460 -28.77 14.44 19.46
C VAL A 460 -29.03 15.92 19.73
N SER A 461 -28.97 16.77 18.70
CA SER A 461 -29.30 18.20 18.85
C SER A 461 -30.77 18.39 19.25
N ASN A 462 -31.07 19.41 20.07
CA ASN A 462 -32.42 19.62 20.61
C ASN A 462 -33.48 19.83 19.51
N GLU A 463 -33.07 20.36 18.37
CA GLU A 463 -33.92 20.61 17.21
C GLU A 463 -34.42 19.31 16.57
N ILE A 464 -33.58 18.27 16.57
CA ILE A 464 -33.92 16.96 16.00
C ILE A 464 -34.68 16.11 17.02
N LYS A 465 -34.43 16.29 18.33
CA LYS A 465 -35.13 15.52 19.38
C LYS A 465 -36.65 15.56 19.24
N SER A 466 -37.23 16.66 18.78
CA SER A 466 -38.70 16.77 18.58
C SER A 466 -39.24 15.88 17.45
N ALA A 467 -38.39 15.43 16.53
CA ALA A 467 -38.77 14.53 15.44
C ALA A 467 -38.58 13.04 15.79
N LEU A 468 -38.06 12.73 16.99
CA LEU A 468 -37.72 11.38 17.41
C LEU A 468 -38.64 10.89 18.54
N LYS A 469 -38.97 9.61 18.50
CA LYS A 469 -39.62 8.89 19.59
C LYS A 469 -38.63 7.88 20.16
N TYR A 470 -38.35 7.96 21.46
CA TYR A 470 -37.43 7.05 22.14
C TYR A 470 -37.88 6.81 23.59
N ILE A 471 -37.38 5.74 24.20
CA ILE A 471 -37.62 5.38 25.59
C ILE A 471 -36.27 5.46 26.32
N PRO A 472 -36.08 6.44 27.23
CA PRO A 472 -34.90 6.45 28.10
C PRO A 472 -34.96 5.25 29.05
N VAL A 473 -33.83 4.58 29.23
CA VAL A 473 -33.65 3.48 30.18
C VAL A 473 -32.62 3.91 31.22
N ASP A 474 -32.95 3.71 32.49
CA ASP A 474 -32.06 4.02 33.62
C ASP A 474 -30.99 2.94 33.75
N GLU A 475 -29.82 3.28 34.30
CA GLU A 475 -28.80 2.29 34.63
C GLU A 475 -29.29 1.48 35.84
N GLU A 476 -29.66 0.20 35.63
CA GLU A 476 -29.84 -0.78 36.71
C GLU A 476 -28.50 -1.21 37.32
#